data_AF-F0XPT4-F1
#
_entry.id   AF-F0XPT4-F1
#
_cell.length_a   1.000
_cell.length_b   1.000
_cell.length_c   1.000
_cell.angle_alpha   90.00
_cell.angle_beta   90.00
_cell.angle_gamma   90.00
#
_symmetry.space_group_name_H-M   'P 1'
#
loop_
_entity.id
_entity.type
_entity.pdbx_description
1 polymer ?
#
loop_
_entity_poly.entity_id
_entity_poly.type
_entity_poly.pdbx_seq_one_letter_code
_entity_poly.pdbx_strand_id
1 'polypeptide(L)'
;MGELLSYYLRKYALDAALLPALLRSMRSAVFPGNKFGATPPTLVAPANAHEEKALRRRTAEAVWAVANGNRAASEATLADIDGVLDVFSDAYCNKHLLYGLLEAILVRLLPEMADTGVLGLWEERLS
;
A
#
# COMPACT_ATOMS: atom_id res chain seq x y z
N MET A 1 0.54 -19.65 8.01
CA MET A 1 0.53 -18.17 8.19
C MET A 1 0.42 -17.42 6.85
N GLY A 2 1.15 -17.82 5.79
CA GLY A 2 1.09 -17.15 4.48
C GLY A 2 -0.28 -17.18 3.77
N GLU A 3 -1.04 -18.28 3.84
CA GLU A 3 -2.39 -18.34 3.24
C GLU A 3 -3.39 -17.41 3.92
N LEU A 4 -3.27 -17.25 5.25
CA LEU A 4 -4.09 -16.29 6.00
C LEU A 4 -3.79 -14.86 5.54
N LEU A 5 -2.51 -14.49 5.50
CA LEU A 5 -2.11 -13.13 5.09
C LEU A 5 -2.57 -12.81 3.65
N SER A 6 -2.39 -13.76 2.73
CA SER A 6 -2.86 -13.65 1.34
C SER A 6 -4.39 -13.49 1.25
N TYR A 7 -5.13 -14.25 2.05
CA TYR A 7 -6.58 -14.12 2.14
C TYR A 7 -7.02 -12.74 2.65
N TYR A 8 -6.41 -12.24 3.73
CA TYR A 8 -6.74 -10.92 4.28
C TYR A 8 -6.34 -9.78 3.33
N LEU A 9 -5.20 -9.90 2.63
CA LEU A 9 -4.80 -8.93 1.60
C LEU A 9 -5.82 -8.87 0.45
N ARG A 10 -6.25 -10.01 -0.08
CA ARG A 10 -7.26 -10.04 -1.16
C ARG A 10 -8.63 -9.55 -0.71
N LYS A 11 -9.01 -9.85 0.53
CA LYS A 11 -10.34 -9.54 1.06
C LYS A 11 -10.50 -8.08 1.49
N TYR A 12 -9.44 -7.45 1.99
CA TYR A 12 -9.53 -6.11 2.60
C TYR A 12 -8.64 -5.06 1.93
N ALA A 13 -7.44 -5.43 1.48
CA ALA A 13 -6.49 -4.48 0.88
C ALA A 13 -6.68 -4.32 -0.63
N LEU A 14 -7.10 -5.38 -1.32
CA LEU A 14 -7.37 -5.40 -2.77
C LEU A 14 -8.87 -5.40 -3.10
N ASP A 15 -9.72 -4.98 -2.16
CA ASP A 15 -11.15 -4.83 -2.37
C ASP A 15 -11.43 -3.73 -3.42
N ALA A 16 -12.31 -4.03 -4.39
CA ALA A 16 -12.57 -3.15 -5.53
C ALA A 16 -13.13 -1.76 -5.14
N ALA A 17 -13.81 -1.63 -4.00
CA ALA A 17 -14.34 -0.35 -3.53
C ALA A 17 -13.25 0.53 -2.90
N LEU A 18 -12.25 -0.07 -2.27
CA LEU A 18 -11.14 0.63 -1.63
C LEU A 18 -9.96 0.85 -2.59
N LEU A 19 -9.83 -0.01 -3.61
CA LEU A 19 -8.70 -0.01 -4.54
C LEU A 19 -8.51 1.34 -5.25
N PRO A 20 -9.54 2.06 -5.75
CA PRO A 20 -9.33 3.35 -6.42
C PRO A 20 -8.81 4.43 -5.46
N ALA A 21 -9.32 4.48 -4.24
CA ALA A 21 -8.87 5.42 -3.21
C ALA A 21 -7.43 5.09 -2.77
N LEU A 22 -7.15 3.81 -2.55
CA LEU A 22 -5.83 3.30 -2.19
C LEU A 22 -4.81 3.62 -3.30
N LEU A 23 -5.11 3.27 -4.55
CA LEU A 23 -4.23 3.54 -5.70
C LEU A 23 -4.03 5.04 -5.89
N ARG A 24 -5.06 5.87 -5.68
CA ARG A 24 -4.93 7.34 -5.77
C ARG A 24 -4.02 7.89 -4.67
N SER A 25 -4.16 7.40 -3.44
CA SER A 25 -3.31 7.74 -2.30
C SER A 25 -1.87 7.27 -2.49
N MET A 26 -1.68 6.02 -2.90
CA MET A 26 -0.36 5.46 -3.24
C MET A 26 0.29 6.26 -4.38
N ARG A 27 -0.47 6.58 -5.43
CA ARG A 27 0.00 7.43 -6.53
C ARG A 27 0.44 8.80 -6.02
N SER A 28 -0.33 9.47 -5.16
CA SER A 28 0.06 10.78 -4.63
C SER A 28 1.25 10.71 -3.68
N ALA A 29 1.41 9.62 -2.94
CA ALA A 29 2.52 9.43 -2.01
C ALA A 29 3.83 9.07 -2.73
N VAL A 30 3.75 8.20 -3.74
CA VAL A 30 4.91 7.75 -4.54
C VAL A 30 5.25 8.75 -5.65
N PHE A 31 4.25 9.43 -6.21
CA PHE A 31 4.40 10.42 -7.30
C PHE A 31 3.68 11.74 -7.00
N PRO A 32 4.20 12.57 -6.08
CA PRO A 32 3.63 13.88 -5.79
C PRO A 32 3.56 14.72 -7.08
N GLY A 33 2.33 15.04 -7.54
CA GLY A 33 2.12 15.79 -8.77
C GLY A 33 2.66 15.13 -10.04
N ASN A 34 2.75 13.79 -10.09
CA ASN A 34 3.27 13.01 -11.23
C ASN A 34 4.74 13.32 -11.59
N LYS A 35 5.51 13.89 -10.65
CA LYS A 35 6.94 14.16 -10.84
C LYS A 35 7.74 12.98 -10.30
N PHE A 36 8.21 12.10 -11.20
CA PHE A 36 9.18 11.07 -10.86
C PHE A 36 10.55 11.74 -10.61
N GLY A 37 11.16 11.54 -9.44
CA GLY A 37 12.57 11.91 -9.19
C GLY A 37 12.89 13.36 -8.79
N ALA A 38 11.90 14.24 -8.58
CA ALA A 38 12.16 15.62 -8.14
C ALA A 38 12.22 15.78 -6.60
N THR A 39 11.69 14.81 -5.86
CA THR A 39 11.84 14.73 -4.40
C THR A 39 12.99 13.76 -4.13
N PRO A 40 14.00 14.13 -3.32
CA PRO A 40 15.04 13.19 -2.89
C PRO A 40 14.36 11.92 -2.36
N PRO A 41 14.90 10.72 -2.62
CA PRO A 41 14.22 9.47 -2.30
C PRO A 41 13.75 9.51 -0.85
N THR A 42 12.43 9.61 -0.66
CA THR A 42 11.81 9.61 0.67
C THR A 42 11.99 8.27 1.37
N LEU A 43 12.38 7.24 0.61
CA LEU A 43 12.72 5.90 1.06
C LEU A 43 14.23 5.80 1.39
N VAL A 44 14.69 6.62 2.32
CA VAL A 44 15.97 6.35 3.00
C VAL A 44 15.66 5.42 4.17
N ALA A 45 16.43 4.34 4.31
CA ALA A 45 16.32 3.48 5.48
C ALA A 45 16.57 4.33 6.75
N PRO A 46 15.75 4.20 7.80
CA PRO A 46 15.94 4.96 9.03
C PRO A 46 17.34 4.67 9.59
N ALA A 47 18.08 5.73 9.94
CA ALA A 47 19.45 5.60 10.43
C ALA A 47 19.53 5.17 11.90
N ASN A 48 18.43 5.35 12.66
CA ASN A 48 18.36 5.08 14.08
C ASN A 48 16.92 4.72 14.52
N ALA A 49 16.79 4.17 15.73
CA ALA A 49 15.51 3.74 16.28
C ALA A 49 14.48 4.87 16.44
N HIS A 50 14.93 6.11 16.62
CA HIS A 50 14.02 7.26 16.73
C HIS A 50 13.39 7.59 15.37
N GLU A 51 14.19 7.60 14.30
CA GLU A 51 13.70 7.75 12.92
C GLU A 51 12.77 6.62 12.51
N GLU A 52 13.10 5.38 12.89
CA GLU A 52 12.24 4.21 12.65
C GLU A 52 10.88 4.40 13.34
N LYS A 53 10.88 4.75 14.63
CA LYS A 53 9.65 4.99 15.38
C LYS A 53 8.82 6.13 14.79
N ALA A 54 9.46 7.23 14.38
CA ALA A 54 8.79 8.35 13.74
C ALA A 54 8.20 7.96 12.37
N LEU A 55 8.90 7.11 11.61
CA LEU A 55 8.39 6.56 10.35
C LEU A 55 7.17 5.67 10.59
N ARG A 56 7.26 4.73 11.52
CA ARG A 56 6.13 3.83 11.88
C ARG A 56 4.89 4.61 12.29
N ARG A 57 5.07 5.63 13.14
CA ARG A 57 3.98 6.53 13.53
C ARG A 57 3.33 7.24 12.34
N ARG A 58 4.13 7.88 11.48
CA ARG A 58 3.61 8.56 10.28
C ARG A 58 2.87 7.60 9.35
N THR A 59 3.37 6.38 9.21
CA THR A 59 2.69 5.33 8.43
C THR A 59 1.35 4.95 9.06
N ALA A 60 1.28 4.76 10.38
CA ALA A 60 0.02 4.47 11.06
C ALA A 60 -1.01 5.60 10.91
N GLU A 61 -0.57 6.86 11.04
CA GLU A 61 -1.41 8.04 10.82
C GLU A 61 -1.92 8.11 9.37
N ALA A 62 -1.06 7.81 8.39
CA ALA A 62 -1.44 7.78 6.98
C ALA A 62 -2.45 6.65 6.69
N VAL A 63 -2.25 5.45 7.25
CA VAL A 63 -3.18 4.31 7.11
C VAL A 63 -4.54 4.66 7.69
N TRP A 64 -4.57 5.27 8.88
CA TRP A 64 -5.81 5.75 9.48
C TRP A 64 -6.53 6.76 8.57
N ALA A 65 -5.79 7.71 8.01
CA ALA A 65 -6.34 8.76 7.17
C ALA A 65 -6.96 8.23 5.87
N VAL A 66 -6.45 7.11 5.32
CA VAL A 66 -7.05 6.48 4.14
C VAL A 66 -8.46 5.96 4.43
N ALA A 67 -8.67 5.34 5.60
CA ALA A 67 -9.97 4.78 5.96
C ALA A 67 -10.93 5.82 6.57
N ASN A 68 -10.41 6.82 7.26
CA ASN A 68 -11.20 7.73 8.10
C ASN A 68 -11.09 9.22 7.71
N GLY A 69 -10.37 9.52 6.63
CA GLY A 69 -10.14 10.89 6.17
C GLY A 69 -9.34 11.71 7.18
N ASN A 70 -9.78 12.93 7.45
CA ASN A 70 -9.05 13.86 8.32
C ASN A 70 -9.41 13.73 9.82
N ARG A 71 -10.01 12.60 10.23
CA ARG A 71 -10.36 12.34 11.63
C ARG A 71 -9.08 12.10 12.43
N ALA A 72 -8.97 12.73 13.59
CA ALA A 72 -7.87 12.45 14.50
C ALA A 72 -7.93 10.99 14.99
N ALA A 73 -6.80 10.28 14.93
CA ALA A 73 -6.65 8.96 15.53
C ALA A 73 -6.33 9.12 17.02
N SER A 74 -6.83 8.21 17.86
CA SER A 74 -6.36 8.11 19.24
C SER A 74 -5.00 7.40 19.28
N GLU A 75 -4.18 7.64 20.31
CA GLU A 75 -2.91 6.92 20.49
C GLU A 75 -3.09 5.40 20.55
N ALA A 76 -4.18 4.92 21.17
CA ALA A 76 -4.50 3.50 21.21
C ALA A 76 -4.74 2.94 19.79
N THR A 77 -5.49 3.67 18.96
CA THR A 77 -5.74 3.28 17.57
C THR A 77 -4.46 3.26 16.75
N LEU A 78 -3.57 4.24 16.94
CA LEU A 78 -2.28 4.27 16.24
C LEU A 78 -1.39 3.10 16.66
N ALA A 79 -1.39 2.72 17.93
CA ALA A 79 -0.68 1.55 18.42
C ALA A 79 -1.24 0.24 17.85
N ASP A 80 -2.57 0.11 17.76
CA ASP A 80 -3.22 -1.05 17.13
C ASP A 80 -2.83 -1.18 15.66
N ILE A 81 -2.85 -0.07 14.91
CA ILE A 81 -2.42 -0.03 13.51
C ILE A 81 -0.95 -0.40 13.39
N ASP A 82 -0.08 0.16 14.23
CA ASP A 82 1.34 -0.17 14.24
C ASP A 82 1.60 -1.66 14.53
N GLY A 83 0.79 -2.27 15.41
CA GLY A 83 0.82 -3.72 15.66
C GLY A 83 0.45 -4.56 14.44
N VAL A 84 -0.50 -4.12 13.62
CA VAL A 84 -0.82 -4.77 12.33
C VAL A 84 0.32 -4.59 11.33
N LEU A 85 0.92 -3.40 11.29
CA LEU A 85 2.05 -3.08 10.39
C LEU A 85 3.34 -3.82 10.77
N ASP A 86 3.43 -4.36 11.98
CA ASP A 86 4.61 -5.09 12.46
C ASP A 86 4.93 -6.35 11.62
N VAL A 87 3.96 -6.86 10.86
CA VAL A 87 4.20 -7.94 9.88
C VAL A 87 5.29 -7.58 8.86
N PHE A 88 5.48 -6.29 8.56
CA PHE A 88 6.50 -5.80 7.63
C PHE A 88 7.91 -5.78 8.25
N SER A 89 8.05 -6.00 9.55
CA SER A 89 9.36 -6.19 10.20
C SER A 89 9.97 -7.56 9.91
N ASP A 90 9.19 -8.53 9.42
CA ASP A 90 9.66 -9.86 9.05
C ASP A 90 10.10 -9.90 7.56
N ALA A 91 11.38 -10.20 7.34
CA ALA A 91 11.96 -10.32 6.00
C ALA A 91 11.31 -11.42 5.14
N TYR A 92 10.83 -12.51 5.74
CA TYR A 92 10.13 -13.59 5.05
C TYR A 92 8.75 -13.12 4.56
N CYS A 93 8.00 -12.40 5.40
CA CYS A 93 6.72 -11.78 5.02
C CYS A 93 6.91 -10.81 3.84
N ASN A 94 7.96 -9.99 3.88
CA ASN A 94 8.28 -9.05 2.80
C ASN A 94 8.61 -9.76 1.48
N LYS A 95 9.31 -10.90 1.55
CA LYS A 95 9.59 -11.73 0.36
C LYS A 95 8.29 -12.21 -0.28
N HIS A 96 7.35 -12.74 0.52
CA HIS A 96 6.04 -13.19 0.01
C HIS A 96 5.21 -12.05 -0.55
N LEU A 97 5.23 -10.87 0.08
CA LEU A 97 4.56 -9.69 -0.43
C LEU A 97 5.08 -9.29 -1.81
N LEU A 98 6.41 -9.27 -1.98
CA LEU A 98 7.04 -8.93 -3.26
C LEU A 98 6.69 -9.94 -4.34
N TYR A 99 6.80 -11.24 -4.07
CA TYR A 99 6.42 -12.27 -5.05
C TYR A 99 4.92 -12.23 -5.36
N GLY A 100 4.05 -11.98 -4.37
CA GLY A 100 2.62 -11.84 -4.59
C GLY A 100 2.27 -10.62 -5.45
N LEU A 101 2.96 -9.49 -5.26
CA LEU A 101 2.81 -8.30 -6.11
C LEU A 101 3.30 -8.57 -7.54
N LEU A 102 4.47 -9.20 -7.68
CA LEU A 102 5.02 -9.58 -8.99
C LEU A 102 4.09 -10.55 -9.72
N GLU A 103 3.55 -11.56 -9.03
CA GLU A 103 2.57 -12.47 -9.61
C GLU A 103 1.30 -11.73 -10.05
N ALA A 104 0.74 -10.87 -9.19
CA ALA A 104 -0.44 -10.08 -9.53
C ALA A 104 -0.22 -9.18 -10.75
N ILE A 105 0.94 -8.56 -10.87
CA ILE A 105 1.28 -7.69 -12.01
C ILE A 105 1.56 -8.54 -13.25
N LEU A 106 2.48 -9.50 -13.17
CA LEU A 106 3.00 -10.23 -14.33
C LEU A 106 2.01 -11.24 -14.89
N VAL A 107 1.25 -11.91 -14.02
CA VAL A 107 0.36 -13.02 -14.42
C VAL A 107 -1.08 -12.56 -14.66
N ARG A 108 -1.49 -11.42 -14.09
CA ARG A 108 -2.88 -10.93 -14.23
C ARG A 108 -2.94 -9.59 -14.95
N LEU A 109 -2.34 -8.54 -14.37
CA LEU A 109 -2.47 -7.19 -14.91
C LEU A 109 -1.84 -7.03 -16.30
N LEU A 110 -0.62 -7.55 -16.51
CA LEU A 110 0.07 -7.40 -17.79
C LEU A 110 -0.64 -8.10 -18.97
N PRO A 111 -1.10 -9.36 -18.84
CA PRO A 111 -1.91 -9.98 -19.88
C PRO A 111 -3.19 -9.21 -20.19
N GLU A 112 -3.92 -8.78 -19.15
CA GLU A 112 -5.14 -7.98 -19.31
C GLU A 112 -4.86 -6.65 -20.05
N MET A 113 -3.73 -5.99 -19.72
CA MET A 113 -3.30 -4.78 -20.40
C MET A 113 -2.88 -5.03 -21.85
N ALA A 114 -2.33 -6.20 -22.17
CA ALA A 114 -1.91 -6.56 -23.52
C ALA A 114 -3.12 -6.79 -24.44
N ASP A 115 -4.19 -7.38 -23.91
CA ASP A 115 -5.40 -7.71 -24.69
C ASP A 115 -6.34 -6.51 -24.85
N THR A 116 -6.67 -5.81 -23.76
CA THR A 116 -7.72 -4.77 -23.76
C THR A 116 -7.15 -3.35 -23.80
N GLY A 117 -5.87 -3.18 -23.45
CA GLY A 117 -5.24 -1.87 -23.31
C GLY A 117 -5.70 -1.12 -22.05
N VAL A 118 -4.91 -0.12 -21.64
CA VAL A 118 -5.12 0.61 -20.38
C VAL A 118 -6.47 1.33 -20.33
N LEU A 119 -6.89 1.96 -21.44
CA LEU A 119 -8.13 2.75 -21.49
C LEU A 119 -9.38 1.85 -21.43
N GLY A 120 -9.37 0.70 -22.13
CA GLY A 120 -10.49 -0.23 -22.10
C GLY A 120 -10.70 -0.84 -20.70
N LEU A 121 -9.61 -1.22 -20.02
CA LEU A 121 -9.69 -1.69 -18.63
C LEU A 121 -10.20 -0.61 -17.66
N TRP A 122 -9.90 0.66 -17.92
CA TRP A 122 -10.41 1.77 -17.12
C TRP A 122 -11.91 1.95 -17.29
N GLU A 123 -12.42 1.88 -18.53
CA GLU A 123 -13.85 1.97 -18.81
C GLU A 123 -14.64 0.82 -18.18
N GLU A 124 -14.15 -0.42 -18.27
CA GLU A 124 -14.84 -1.59 -17.69
C GLU A 124 -14.93 -1.58 -16.17
N ARG A 125 -13.96 -0.96 -15.46
CA ARG A 125 -13.87 -1.01 -13.99
C ARG A 125 -14.33 0.25 -13.26
N LEU A 126 -14.46 1.37 -13.97
CA LEU A 126 -14.93 2.64 -13.42
C LEU A 126 -16.34 3.03 -13.90
N SER A 127 -16.92 2.28 -14.84
CA SER A 127 -18.35 2.29 -15.15
C SER A 127 -19.17 1.57 -14.09
#